data_AF-A0A1F9BB82-F1
#
_entry.id   AF-A0A1F9BB82-F1
#
_cell.length_a   1.000
_cell.length_b   1.000
_cell.length_c   1.000
_cell.angle_alpha   90.00
_cell.angle_beta   90.00
_cell.angle_gamma   90.00
#
_symmetry.space_group_name_H-M   'P 1'
#
loop_
_entity.id
_entity.type
_entity.pdbx_description
1 polymer ?
#
loop_
_entity_poly.entity_id
_entity_poly.type
_entity_poly.pdbx_seq_one_letter_code
_entity_poly.pdbx_strand_id
1 'polypeptide(L)'
;MQAFLDMRTLIFTSGVTSMFLFVCMVYARQKQKTYDGFLYWIFASLTNATGMILLSQRDIWPDFLTVVIANACLILSMMLVNIGLNYFTGLQPRNKLYLLSLLVFLMVFVYFTYALPNLTFRIVVFSGFQSTLYVIAAILIYRDLPRILPQKNYILFRFFIFCAIWPVLRIISSFVISENPVDLIKAGFFHQLTVLVSIAAFMIMYIGLIVINAQRVEQEMIDAKNDIKTIAGLIPICANCKKIRDGKGSWNKLETYLSKHNDIEFSHGICPECMQKSYPVK
;
A
#
# COMPACT_ATOMS: atom_id res chain seq x y z
N MET A 1 8.56 -39.90 -13.59
CA MET A 1 8.03 -38.65 -14.17
C MET A 1 9.05 -37.57 -13.95
N GLN A 2 9.59 -36.94 -14.99
CA GLN A 2 10.41 -35.74 -14.84
C GLN A 2 9.55 -34.65 -14.20
N ALA A 3 10.04 -34.01 -13.13
CA ALA A 3 9.35 -32.91 -12.49
C ALA A 3 9.17 -31.77 -13.52
N PHE A 4 7.93 -31.31 -13.72
CA PHE A 4 7.59 -30.25 -14.69
C PHE A 4 8.33 -28.94 -14.38
N LEU A 5 8.58 -28.64 -13.10
CA LEU A 5 9.40 -27.54 -12.61
C LEU A 5 10.25 -28.01 -11.43
N ASP A 6 11.51 -27.57 -11.36
CA ASP A 6 12.35 -27.77 -10.18
C ASP A 6 11.99 -26.77 -9.07
N MET A 7 11.74 -27.28 -7.86
CA MET A 7 11.26 -26.47 -6.74
C MET A 7 12.34 -25.51 -6.21
N ARG A 8 13.62 -25.91 -6.23
CA ARG A 8 14.72 -25.02 -5.81
C ARG A 8 14.81 -23.83 -6.73
N THR A 9 14.77 -24.08 -8.04
CA THR A 9 14.75 -23.03 -9.07
C THR A 9 13.56 -22.09 -8.88
N LEU A 10 12.37 -22.62 -8.57
CA LEU A 10 11.17 -21.82 -8.38
C LEU A 10 11.22 -20.90 -7.13
N ILE A 11 11.77 -21.40 -6.02
CA ILE A 11 11.96 -20.57 -4.81
C ILE A 11 13.03 -19.51 -5.06
N PHE A 12 14.12 -19.87 -5.75
CA PHE A 12 15.18 -18.92 -6.11
C PHE A 12 14.66 -17.80 -7.01
N THR A 13 13.86 -18.11 -8.04
CA THR A 13 13.23 -17.09 -8.90
C THR A 13 12.27 -16.21 -8.11
N SER A 14 11.54 -16.74 -7.12
CA SER A 14 10.76 -15.91 -6.18
C SER A 14 11.64 -14.91 -5.41
N GLY A 15 12.83 -15.31 -4.97
CA GLY A 15 13.80 -14.41 -4.35
C GLY A 15 14.29 -13.31 -5.29
N VAL A 16 14.64 -13.66 -6.54
CA VAL A 16 15.08 -12.70 -7.56
C VAL A 16 13.97 -11.70 -7.90
N THR A 17 12.72 -12.15 -8.07
CA THR A 17 11.58 -11.25 -8.33
C THR A 17 11.34 -10.27 -7.17
N SER A 18 11.52 -10.73 -5.93
CA SER A 18 11.43 -9.88 -4.74
C SER A 18 12.55 -8.82 -4.69
N MET A 19 13.78 -9.21 -5.07
CA MET A 19 14.90 -8.28 -5.19
C MET A 19 14.66 -7.24 -6.29
N PHE A 20 14.07 -7.64 -7.41
CA PHE A 20 13.69 -6.71 -8.46
C PHE A 20 12.66 -5.68 -7.97
N LEU A 21 11.62 -6.12 -7.25
CA LEU A 21 10.63 -5.21 -6.64
C LEU A 21 11.25 -4.26 -5.61
N PHE A 22 12.24 -4.72 -4.84
CA PHE A 22 13.04 -3.85 -3.97
C PHE A 22 13.72 -2.72 -4.76
N VAL A 23 14.42 -3.06 -5.86
CA VAL A 23 15.07 -2.06 -6.73
C VAL A 23 14.03 -1.10 -7.32
N CYS A 24 12.89 -1.59 -7.80
CA CYS A 24 11.81 -0.75 -8.32
C CYS A 24 11.28 0.24 -7.27
N MET A 25 11.09 -0.19 -6.02
CA MET A 25 10.63 0.73 -4.96
C MET A 25 11.70 1.72 -4.53
N VAL A 26 12.98 1.34 -4.49
CA VAL A 26 14.09 2.29 -4.26
C VAL A 26 14.11 3.34 -5.37
N TYR A 27 13.97 2.92 -6.63
CA TYR A 27 13.89 3.83 -7.77
C TYR A 27 12.67 4.75 -7.67
N ALA A 28 11.48 4.22 -7.35
CA ALA A 28 10.27 5.02 -7.15
C ALA A 28 10.47 6.07 -6.04
N ARG A 29 11.10 5.71 -4.91
CA ARG A 29 11.42 6.64 -3.83
C ARG A 29 12.36 7.77 -4.26
N GLN A 30 13.30 7.51 -5.16
CA GLN A 30 14.22 8.54 -5.66
C GLN A 30 13.56 9.49 -6.65
N LYS A 31 12.54 9.03 -7.39
CA LYS A 31 11.92 9.80 -8.48
C LYS A 31 10.57 10.43 -8.12
N GLN A 32 9.92 9.95 -7.07
CA GLN A 32 8.59 10.39 -6.68
C GLN A 32 8.55 10.79 -5.21
N LYS A 33 7.61 11.68 -4.87
CA LYS A 33 7.27 11.94 -3.47
C LYS A 33 6.72 10.65 -2.86
N THR A 34 7.23 10.31 -1.68
CA THR A 34 6.79 9.13 -0.92
C THR A 34 6.39 9.56 0.48
N TYR A 35 5.49 8.81 1.09
CA TYR A 35 4.94 9.11 2.41
C TYR A 35 5.52 8.18 3.49
N ASP A 36 5.33 8.57 4.75
CA ASP A 36 5.67 7.76 5.92
C ASP A 36 5.03 6.37 5.76
N GLY A 37 5.82 5.31 5.87
CA GLY A 37 5.38 3.93 5.57
C GLY A 37 6.04 3.32 4.33
N PHE A 38 6.34 4.11 3.28
CA PHE A 38 6.92 3.58 2.04
C PHE A 38 8.29 2.91 2.25
N LEU A 39 9.09 3.44 3.20
CA LEU A 39 10.36 2.82 3.61
C LEU A 39 10.18 1.41 4.16
N TYR A 40 9.14 1.19 4.95
CA TYR A 40 8.87 -0.13 5.51
C TYR A 40 8.53 -1.14 4.42
N TRP A 41 7.87 -0.71 3.34
CA TRP A 41 7.64 -1.57 2.17
C TRP A 41 8.94 -1.90 1.43
N ILE A 42 9.86 -0.95 1.29
CA ILE A 42 11.22 -1.21 0.76
C ILE A 42 11.94 -2.24 1.61
N PHE A 43 11.96 -2.07 2.94
CA PHE A 43 12.59 -3.06 3.81
C PHE A 43 11.84 -4.40 3.80
N ALA A 44 10.52 -4.39 3.65
CA ALA A 44 9.72 -5.60 3.53
C ALA A 44 10.10 -6.42 2.29
N SER A 45 10.25 -5.78 1.13
CA SER A 45 10.62 -6.49 -0.11
C SER A 45 12.04 -7.04 -0.05
N LEU A 46 12.99 -6.28 0.51
CA LEU A 46 14.35 -6.76 0.75
C LEU A 46 14.36 -7.97 1.69
N THR A 47 13.63 -7.88 2.80
CA THR A 47 13.54 -8.96 3.79
C THR A 47 12.90 -10.21 3.18
N ASN A 48 11.90 -10.06 2.30
CA ASN A 48 11.32 -11.19 1.57
C ASN A 48 12.33 -11.83 0.61
N ALA A 49 13.09 -11.01 -0.14
CA ALA A 49 14.12 -11.48 -1.05
C ALA A 49 15.18 -12.30 -0.29
N THR A 50 15.65 -11.79 0.85
CA THR A 50 16.56 -12.51 1.74
C THR A 50 15.97 -13.84 2.21
N GLY A 51 14.71 -13.84 2.66
CA GLY A 51 14.03 -15.07 3.10
C GLY A 51 13.91 -16.13 2.01
N MET A 52 13.49 -15.75 0.80
CA MET A 52 13.35 -16.68 -0.33
C MET A 52 14.69 -17.21 -0.82
N ILE A 53 15.72 -16.36 -0.91
CA ILE A 53 17.07 -16.78 -1.31
C ILE A 53 17.65 -17.75 -0.28
N LEU A 54 17.52 -17.47 1.03
CA LEU A 54 17.96 -18.41 2.07
C LEU A 54 17.23 -19.75 1.99
N LEU A 55 15.91 -19.72 1.75
CA LEU A 55 15.11 -20.93 1.59
C LEU A 55 15.55 -21.77 0.38
N SER A 56 15.99 -21.12 -0.70
CA SER A 56 16.52 -21.83 -1.88
C SER A 56 17.90 -22.47 -1.65
N GLN A 57 18.60 -22.11 -0.57
CA GLN A 57 19.90 -22.71 -0.19
C GLN A 57 19.76 -23.90 0.78
N ARG A 58 18.55 -24.41 0.99
CA ARG A 58 18.29 -25.62 1.80
C ARG A 58 19.14 -26.80 1.33
N ASP A 59 19.58 -27.65 2.25
CA ASP A 59 20.53 -28.77 2.07
C ASP A 59 21.98 -28.37 1.72
N ILE A 60 22.28 -27.08 1.53
CA ILE A 60 23.65 -26.57 1.30
C ILE A 60 24.16 -25.84 2.55
N TRP A 61 23.29 -25.03 3.15
CA TRP A 61 23.59 -24.23 4.35
C TRP A 61 22.84 -24.79 5.58
N PRO A 62 23.31 -24.50 6.81
CA PRO A 62 22.68 -24.99 8.04
C PRO A 62 21.17 -24.74 8.09
N ASP A 63 20.41 -25.73 8.56
CA ASP A 63 18.94 -25.65 8.69
C ASP A 63 18.48 -24.43 9.50
N PHE A 64 19.29 -23.97 10.46
CA PHE A 64 18.98 -22.77 11.21
C PHE A 64 18.83 -21.53 10.30
N LEU A 65 19.74 -21.38 9.32
CA LEU A 65 19.72 -20.27 8.37
C LEU A 65 18.63 -20.46 7.30
N THR A 66 18.55 -21.67 6.74
CA THR A 66 17.71 -21.95 5.56
C THR A 66 16.27 -22.29 5.90
N VAL A 67 15.98 -22.70 7.13
CA VAL A 67 14.63 -23.04 7.60
C VAL A 67 14.14 -22.00 8.60
N VAL A 68 14.84 -21.78 9.72
CA VAL A 68 14.34 -20.89 10.78
C VAL A 68 14.43 -19.42 10.37
N ILE A 69 15.64 -18.94 10.04
CA ILE A 69 15.85 -17.53 9.67
C ILE A 69 15.11 -17.18 8.38
N ALA A 70 15.17 -18.06 7.37
CA ALA A 70 14.44 -17.86 6.12
C ALA A 70 12.94 -17.61 6.33
N ASN A 71 12.25 -18.48 7.10
CA ASN A 71 10.82 -18.31 7.35
C ASN A 71 10.51 -17.12 8.28
N ALA A 72 11.40 -16.80 9.22
CA ALA A 72 11.28 -15.60 10.04
C ALA A 72 11.35 -14.32 9.19
N CYS A 73 12.25 -14.26 8.21
CA CYS A 73 12.32 -13.16 7.24
C CYS A 73 11.01 -13.01 6.45
N LEU A 74 10.41 -14.11 5.99
CA LEU A 74 9.15 -14.05 5.24
C LEU A 74 7.98 -13.52 6.09
N ILE A 75 7.88 -13.94 7.34
CA ILE A 75 6.86 -13.41 8.28
C ILE A 75 7.15 -11.94 8.60
N LEU A 76 8.41 -11.60 8.89
CA LEU A 76 8.83 -10.22 9.17
C LEU A 76 8.54 -9.29 7.99
N SER A 77 8.73 -9.73 6.76
CA SER A 77 8.37 -8.98 5.56
C SER A 77 6.90 -8.56 5.58
N MET A 78 5.99 -9.49 5.84
CA MET A 78 4.56 -9.20 5.88
C MET A 78 4.17 -8.33 7.11
N MET A 79 4.89 -8.46 8.22
CA MET A 79 4.74 -7.53 9.36
C MET A 79 5.16 -6.11 8.99
N LEU A 80 6.28 -5.94 8.27
CA LEU A 80 6.74 -4.65 7.76
C LEU A 80 5.74 -4.03 6.77
N VAL A 81 5.05 -4.83 5.96
CA VAL A 81 3.94 -4.35 5.11
C VAL A 81 2.83 -3.73 5.95
N ASN A 82 2.40 -4.43 7.01
CA ASN A 82 1.37 -3.93 7.93
C ASN A 82 1.81 -2.67 8.70
N ILE A 83 3.06 -2.63 9.19
CA ILE A 83 3.65 -1.47 9.84
C ILE A 83 3.68 -0.29 8.87
N GLY A 84 4.10 -0.52 7.63
CA GLY A 84 4.10 0.48 6.56
C GLY A 84 2.70 1.00 6.25
N LEU A 85 1.68 0.14 6.21
CA LEU A 85 0.28 0.56 6.02
C LEU A 85 -0.24 1.43 7.18
N ASN A 86 0.16 1.15 8.42
CA ASN A 86 -0.20 1.99 9.57
C ASN A 86 0.41 3.39 9.42
N TYR A 87 1.73 3.49 9.21
CA TYR A 87 2.38 4.79 9.02
C TYR A 87 1.85 5.53 7.78
N PHE A 88 1.57 4.81 6.70
CA PHE A 88 0.98 5.38 5.50
C PHE A 88 -0.39 5.99 5.79
N THR A 89 -1.20 5.32 6.62
CA THR A 89 -2.51 5.83 7.05
C THR A 89 -2.45 6.87 8.19
N GLY A 90 -1.25 7.29 8.61
CA GLY A 90 -1.06 8.23 9.71
C GLY A 90 -1.31 7.64 11.10
N LEU A 91 -1.41 6.31 11.21
CA LEU A 91 -1.60 5.59 12.46
C LEU A 91 -0.27 5.09 13.02
N GLN A 92 -0.19 5.00 14.35
CA GLN A 92 0.96 4.41 15.03
C GLN A 92 0.77 2.89 15.16
N PRO A 93 1.66 2.06 14.58
CA PRO A 93 1.56 0.62 14.69
C PRO A 93 1.83 0.13 16.11
N ARG A 94 1.17 -0.96 16.51
CA ARG A 94 1.41 -1.64 17.79
C ARG A 94 2.68 -2.51 17.72
N ASN A 95 3.85 -1.87 17.62
CA ASN A 95 5.14 -2.54 17.39
C ASN A 95 5.45 -3.65 18.41
N LYS A 96 5.07 -3.47 19.69
CA LYS A 96 5.24 -4.50 20.74
C LYS A 96 4.48 -5.79 20.42
N LEU A 97 3.30 -5.70 19.80
CA LEU A 97 2.50 -6.87 19.43
C LEU A 97 3.10 -7.62 18.24
N TYR A 98 3.64 -6.91 17.25
CA TYR A 98 4.38 -7.53 16.15
C TYR A 98 5.66 -8.21 16.65
N LEU A 99 6.40 -7.58 17.56
CA LEU A 99 7.58 -8.19 18.17
C LEU A 99 7.23 -9.45 18.97
N LEU A 100 6.21 -9.39 19.82
CA LEU A 100 5.76 -10.54 20.60
C LEU A 100 5.31 -11.69 19.69
N SER A 101 4.55 -11.39 18.64
CA SER A 101 4.10 -12.41 17.70
C SER A 101 5.25 -13.03 16.89
N LEU A 102 6.29 -12.25 16.53
CA LEU A 102 7.50 -12.79 15.92
C LEU A 102 8.29 -13.71 16.87
N LEU A 103 8.41 -13.34 18.15
CA LEU A 103 9.08 -14.18 19.15
C LEU A 103 8.33 -15.49 19.39
N VAL A 104 6.99 -15.44 19.46
CA VAL A 104 6.15 -16.64 19.57
C VAL A 104 6.30 -17.51 18.32
N PHE A 105 6.27 -16.91 17.13
CA PHE A 105 6.50 -17.63 15.87
C PHE A 105 7.87 -18.34 15.89
N LEU A 106 8.95 -17.63 16.23
CA LEU A 106 10.29 -18.21 16.30
C LEU A 106 10.38 -19.36 17.30
N MET A 107 9.83 -19.20 18.51
CA MET A 107 9.83 -20.24 19.53
C MET A 107 9.15 -21.51 19.04
N VAL A 108 7.93 -21.38 18.50
CA VAL A 108 7.14 -22.51 18.00
C VAL A 108 7.81 -23.15 16.77
N PHE A 109 8.36 -22.34 15.86
CA PHE A 109 8.97 -22.82 14.63
C PHE A 109 10.30 -23.56 14.89
N VAL A 110 11.11 -23.07 15.83
CA VAL A 110 12.34 -23.73 16.31
C VAL A 110 11.99 -25.06 16.98
N TYR A 111 10.95 -25.10 17.82
CA TYR A 111 10.48 -26.33 18.46
C TYR A 111 10.11 -27.42 17.45
N PHE A 112 9.30 -27.10 16.44
CA PHE A 112 8.93 -28.06 15.38
C PHE A 112 10.03 -28.31 14.34
N THR A 113 11.16 -27.60 14.43
CA THR A 113 12.34 -27.85 13.58
C THR A 113 13.31 -28.81 14.26
N TYR A 114 13.57 -28.64 15.56
CA TYR A 114 14.63 -29.40 16.26
C TYR A 114 14.12 -30.38 17.33
N ALA A 115 13.08 -30.01 18.09
CA ALA A 115 12.62 -30.83 19.21
C ALA A 115 11.66 -31.94 18.75
N LEU A 116 10.69 -31.59 17.90
CA LEU A 116 9.77 -32.53 17.26
C LEU A 116 9.68 -32.23 15.76
N PRO A 117 10.64 -32.70 14.95
CA PRO A 117 10.68 -32.43 13.52
C PRO A 117 9.40 -32.86 12.82
N ASN A 118 8.55 -31.90 12.46
CA ASN A 118 7.29 -32.17 11.76
C ASN A 118 7.04 -31.08 10.70
N LEU A 119 7.05 -31.48 9.43
CA LEU A 119 6.87 -30.57 8.30
C LEU A 119 5.45 -30.01 8.24
N THR A 120 4.43 -30.83 8.50
CA THR A 120 3.01 -30.42 8.49
C THR A 120 2.75 -29.33 9.52
N PHE A 121 3.20 -29.50 10.77
CA PHE A 121 3.00 -28.47 11.80
C PHE A 121 3.75 -27.16 11.48
N ARG A 122 4.95 -27.21 10.89
CA ARG A 122 5.63 -25.99 10.41
C ARG A 122 4.84 -25.27 9.32
N ILE A 123 4.22 -26.00 8.39
CA ILE A 123 3.33 -25.42 7.38
C ILE A 123 2.12 -24.76 8.04
N VAL A 124 1.51 -25.42 9.03
CA VAL A 124 0.34 -24.89 9.76
C VAL A 124 0.69 -23.60 10.49
N VAL A 125 1.80 -23.59 11.24
CA VAL A 125 2.27 -22.41 11.98
C VAL A 125 2.55 -21.26 11.03
N PHE A 126 3.33 -21.48 9.97
CA PHE A 126 3.64 -20.44 9.00
C PHE A 126 2.37 -19.87 8.34
N SER A 127 1.48 -20.76 7.88
CA SER A 127 0.27 -20.37 7.14
C SER A 127 -0.75 -19.65 8.03
N GLY A 128 -0.87 -20.04 9.30
CA GLY A 128 -1.76 -19.37 10.26
C GLY A 128 -1.31 -17.94 10.57
N PHE A 129 0.00 -17.75 10.82
CA PHE A 129 0.57 -16.41 10.99
C PHE A 129 0.42 -15.56 9.72
N GLN A 130 0.73 -16.14 8.56
CA GLN A 130 0.61 -15.44 7.29
C GLN A 130 -0.83 -15.00 6.99
N SER A 131 -1.81 -15.88 7.18
CA SER A 131 -3.24 -15.57 6.97
C SER A 131 -3.69 -14.43 7.90
N THR A 132 -3.32 -14.50 9.19
CA THR A 132 -3.64 -13.45 10.17
C THR A 132 -3.09 -12.09 9.74
N LEU A 133 -1.85 -12.04 9.28
CA LEU A 133 -1.23 -10.79 8.80
C LEU A 133 -1.89 -10.23 7.53
N TYR A 134 -2.37 -11.09 6.63
CA TYR A 134 -3.15 -10.65 5.46
C TYR A 134 -4.53 -10.11 5.85
N VAL A 135 -5.20 -10.72 6.82
CA VAL A 135 -6.47 -10.22 7.37
C VAL A 135 -6.28 -8.85 8.02
N ILE A 136 -5.21 -8.66 8.80
CA ILE A 136 -4.90 -7.34 9.41
C ILE A 136 -4.69 -6.29 8.30
N ALA A 137 -3.93 -6.62 7.25
CA ALA A 137 -3.71 -5.71 6.12
C ALA A 137 -5.04 -5.37 5.41
N ALA A 138 -5.92 -6.35 5.20
CA ALA A 138 -7.24 -6.13 4.62
C ALA A 138 -8.09 -5.18 5.48
N ILE A 139 -8.08 -5.35 6.80
CA ILE A 139 -8.81 -4.48 7.74
C ILE A 139 -8.28 -3.04 7.67
N LEU A 140 -6.96 -2.85 7.68
CA LEU A 140 -6.33 -1.52 7.56
C LEU A 140 -6.73 -0.84 6.24
N ILE A 141 -6.72 -1.58 5.13
CA ILE A 141 -7.09 -1.06 3.81
C ILE A 141 -8.58 -0.70 3.75
N TYR A 142 -9.46 -1.50 4.35
CA TYR A 142 -10.90 -1.22 4.33
C TYR A 142 -11.28 -0.05 5.24
N ARG A 143 -10.69 0.01 6.43
CA ARG A 143 -11.10 0.94 7.49
C ARG A 143 -10.34 2.26 7.45
N ASP A 144 -9.02 2.22 7.25
CA ASP A 144 -8.13 3.35 7.53
C ASP A 144 -7.64 4.03 6.25
N LEU A 145 -7.46 3.31 5.13
CA LEU A 145 -7.06 3.90 3.85
C LEU A 145 -8.03 4.97 3.31
N PRO A 146 -9.37 4.83 3.42
CA PRO A 146 -10.33 5.84 2.95
C PRO A 146 -10.24 7.19 3.67
N ARG A 147 -9.49 7.27 4.79
CA ARG A 147 -9.24 8.54 5.49
C ARG A 147 -8.28 9.45 4.73
N ILE A 148 -7.47 8.87 3.85
CA ILE A 148 -6.43 9.60 3.08
C ILE A 148 -6.77 9.65 1.61
N LEU A 149 -7.31 8.56 1.07
CA LEU A 149 -7.72 8.48 -0.32
C LEU A 149 -9.26 8.50 -0.39
N PRO A 150 -9.87 9.47 -1.11
CA PRO A 150 -11.33 9.60 -1.14
C PRO A 150 -12.02 8.41 -1.81
N GLN A 151 -11.33 7.70 -2.71
CA GLN A 151 -11.85 6.50 -3.36
C GLN A 151 -11.49 5.24 -2.59
N LYS A 152 -12.50 4.43 -2.26
CA LYS A 152 -12.30 3.11 -1.64
C LYS A 152 -11.64 2.15 -2.63
N ASN A 153 -10.40 1.75 -2.34
CA ASN A 153 -9.64 0.77 -3.12
C ASN A 153 -10.13 -0.68 -2.88
N TYR A 154 -11.36 -0.99 -3.31
CA TYR A 154 -11.98 -2.31 -3.14
C TYR A 154 -11.21 -3.45 -3.81
N ILE A 155 -10.49 -3.16 -4.91
CA ILE A 155 -9.66 -4.16 -5.60
C ILE A 155 -8.54 -4.65 -4.68
N LEU A 156 -7.79 -3.73 -4.07
CA LEU A 156 -6.70 -4.06 -3.16
C LEU A 156 -7.22 -4.78 -1.91
N PHE A 157 -8.35 -4.32 -1.35
CA PHE A 157 -9.01 -5.01 -0.23
C PHE A 157 -9.36 -6.47 -0.57
N ARG A 158 -10.06 -6.70 -1.68
CA ARG A 158 -10.45 -8.05 -2.13
C ARG A 158 -9.23 -8.92 -2.40
N PHE A 159 -8.16 -8.35 -2.94
CA PHE A 159 -6.90 -9.03 -3.16
C PHE A 159 -6.25 -9.53 -1.86
N PHE A 160 -6.21 -8.71 -0.79
CA PHE A 160 -5.69 -9.15 0.50
C PHE A 160 -6.56 -10.23 1.16
N ILE A 161 -7.88 -10.17 0.99
CA ILE A 161 -8.79 -11.26 1.42
C ILE A 161 -8.47 -12.56 0.66
N PHE A 162 -8.29 -12.48 -0.66
CA PHE A 162 -7.88 -13.64 -1.46
C PHE A 162 -6.53 -14.21 -0.99
N CYS A 163 -5.55 -13.35 -0.70
CA CYS A 163 -4.26 -13.77 -0.14
C CYS A 163 -4.38 -14.42 1.25
N ALA A 164 -5.39 -14.06 2.04
CA ALA A 164 -5.63 -14.69 3.34
C ALA A 164 -6.24 -16.10 3.22
N ILE A 165 -6.99 -16.38 2.15
CA ILE A 165 -7.63 -17.68 1.88
C ILE A 165 -6.58 -18.71 1.45
N TRP A 166 -5.60 -18.32 0.64
CA TRP A 166 -4.62 -19.26 0.09
C TRP A 166 -3.82 -20.05 1.15
N PRO A 167 -3.29 -19.43 2.23
CA PRO A 167 -2.66 -20.15 3.34
C PRO A 167 -3.62 -21.11 4.07
N VAL A 168 -4.92 -20.79 4.15
CA VAL A 168 -5.92 -21.68 4.76
C VAL A 168 -6.12 -22.93 3.90
N LEU A 169 -6.21 -22.77 2.58
CA LEU A 169 -6.25 -23.91 1.64
C LEU A 169 -4.98 -24.77 1.74
N ARG A 170 -3.81 -24.14 1.92
CA ARG A 170 -2.53 -24.83 2.13
C ARG A 170 -2.52 -25.65 3.43
N ILE A 171 -3.15 -25.18 4.50
CA ILE A 171 -3.31 -25.95 5.74
C ILE A 171 -4.14 -27.20 5.45
N ILE A 172 -5.31 -27.06 4.83
CA ILE A 172 -6.21 -28.18 4.52
C ILE A 172 -5.50 -29.20 3.63
N SER A 173 -4.85 -28.75 2.55
CA SER A 173 -4.15 -29.65 1.62
C SER A 173 -2.99 -30.40 2.27
N SER A 174 -2.32 -29.81 3.26
CA SER A 174 -1.23 -30.47 4.00
C SER A 174 -1.68 -31.66 4.84
N PHE A 175 -2.96 -31.72 5.23
CA PHE A 175 -3.53 -32.86 5.95
C PHE A 175 -4.16 -33.91 5.02
N VAL A 176 -4.73 -33.47 3.90
CA VAL A 176 -5.45 -34.36 2.95
C VAL A 176 -4.50 -35.12 2.04
N ILE A 177 -3.40 -34.50 1.57
CA ILE A 177 -2.49 -35.06 0.56
C ILE A 177 -1.30 -35.77 1.24
N SER A 178 -1.54 -36.39 2.39
CA SER A 178 -0.51 -37.01 3.25
C SER A 178 0.12 -38.28 2.62
N GLU A 179 0.95 -38.13 1.60
CA GLU A 179 2.02 -39.08 1.28
C GLU A 179 3.32 -38.56 1.90
N ASN A 180 3.57 -38.86 3.18
CA ASN A 180 4.76 -38.52 3.98
C ASN A 180 5.99 -37.98 3.19
N PRO A 181 6.06 -36.68 2.83
CA PRO A 181 7.27 -36.13 2.23
C PRO A 181 8.06 -35.50 3.37
N VAL A 182 9.07 -36.23 3.85
CA VAL A 182 10.05 -35.74 4.84
C VAL A 182 10.79 -34.48 4.29
N ASP A 183 10.76 -34.29 2.97
CA ASP A 183 11.46 -33.22 2.26
C ASP A 183 10.54 -32.28 1.48
N LEU A 184 10.62 -30.97 1.82
CA LEU A 184 10.00 -29.90 1.05
C LEU A 184 10.47 -29.90 -0.42
N ILE A 185 11.70 -30.33 -0.72
CA ILE A 185 12.28 -30.30 -2.07
C ILE A 185 11.77 -31.44 -2.96
N LYS A 186 11.26 -32.53 -2.36
CA LYS A 186 10.59 -33.63 -3.09
C LYS A 186 9.08 -33.39 -3.22
N ALA A 187 8.60 -32.22 -2.83
CA ALA A 187 7.18 -31.96 -2.73
C ALA A 187 6.49 -31.96 -4.09
N GLY A 188 5.31 -32.58 -4.15
CA GLY A 188 4.55 -32.77 -5.39
C GLY A 188 4.03 -31.48 -6.02
N PHE A 189 3.39 -31.64 -7.18
CA PHE A 189 2.86 -30.57 -8.05
C PHE A 189 2.13 -29.42 -7.31
N PHE A 190 1.37 -29.73 -6.26
CA PHE A 190 0.65 -28.74 -5.45
C PHE A 190 1.57 -27.71 -4.76
N HIS A 191 2.74 -28.13 -4.30
CA HIS A 191 3.70 -27.20 -3.67
C HIS A 191 4.34 -26.27 -4.69
N GLN A 192 4.61 -26.77 -5.90
CA GLN A 192 5.11 -25.95 -7.01
C GLN A 192 4.08 -24.89 -7.41
N LEU A 193 2.81 -25.28 -7.56
CA LEU A 193 1.71 -24.37 -7.84
C LEU A 193 1.55 -23.30 -6.73
N THR A 194 1.73 -23.68 -5.47
CA THR A 194 1.69 -22.77 -4.32
C THR A 194 2.74 -21.67 -4.41
N VAL A 195 3.98 -22.01 -4.78
CA VAL A 195 5.03 -21.00 -4.93
C VAL A 195 4.75 -20.09 -6.13
N LEU A 196 4.28 -20.63 -7.26
CA LEU A 196 3.89 -19.83 -8.43
C LEU A 196 2.80 -18.79 -8.11
N VAL A 197 1.71 -19.23 -7.45
CA VAL A 197 0.62 -18.33 -7.02
C VAL A 197 1.15 -17.29 -6.04
N SER A 198 2.08 -17.66 -5.16
CA SER A 198 2.70 -16.74 -4.20
C SER A 198 3.56 -15.66 -4.89
N ILE A 199 4.29 -16.00 -5.96
CA ILE A 199 5.06 -15.03 -6.75
C ILE A 199 4.12 -13.99 -7.39
N ALA A 200 3.06 -14.45 -8.05
CA ALA A 200 2.08 -13.57 -8.68
C ALA A 200 1.37 -12.67 -7.64
N ALA A 201 0.94 -13.25 -6.52
CA ALA A 201 0.35 -12.49 -5.42
C ALA A 201 1.31 -11.44 -4.87
N PHE A 202 2.58 -11.79 -4.65
CA PHE A 202 3.58 -10.84 -4.18
C PHE A 202 3.75 -9.67 -5.16
N MET A 203 3.86 -9.93 -6.46
CA MET A 203 3.94 -8.85 -7.47
C MET A 203 2.72 -7.94 -7.44
N ILE A 204 1.50 -8.50 -7.44
CA ILE A 204 0.25 -7.74 -7.42
C ILE A 204 0.17 -6.89 -6.14
N MET A 205 0.58 -7.44 -5.00
CA MET A 205 0.61 -6.74 -3.72
C MET A 205 1.49 -5.48 -3.80
N TYR A 206 2.74 -5.62 -4.24
CA TYR A 206 3.69 -4.49 -4.29
C TYR A 206 3.31 -3.46 -5.36
N ILE A 207 2.80 -3.90 -6.51
CA ILE A 207 2.22 -2.98 -7.50
C ILE A 207 1.08 -2.19 -6.86
N GLY A 208 0.19 -2.85 -6.12
CA GLY A 208 -0.88 -2.20 -5.37
C GLY A 208 -0.37 -1.15 -4.38
N LEU A 209 0.68 -1.47 -3.61
CA LEU A 209 1.30 -0.54 -2.66
C LEU A 209 1.96 0.67 -3.35
N ILE A 210 2.58 0.48 -4.50
CA ILE A 210 3.15 1.57 -5.31
C ILE A 210 2.02 2.45 -5.87
N VAL A 211 0.94 1.84 -6.37
CA VAL A 211 -0.21 2.55 -6.94
C VAL A 211 -0.91 3.40 -5.88
N ILE A 212 -1.12 2.91 -4.65
CA ILE A 212 -1.74 3.74 -3.60
C ILE A 212 -0.86 4.93 -3.20
N ASN A 213 0.48 4.78 -3.25
CA ASN A 213 1.38 5.93 -3.05
C ASN A 213 1.23 6.94 -4.18
N ALA A 214 1.18 6.48 -5.44
CA ALA A 214 0.97 7.34 -6.60
C ALA A 214 -0.39 8.06 -6.55
N GLN A 215 -1.48 7.37 -6.20
CA GLN A 215 -2.81 7.96 -6.02
C GLN A 215 -2.82 9.06 -4.95
N ARG A 216 -2.04 8.89 -3.88
CA ARG A 216 -1.95 9.90 -2.82
C ARG A 216 -1.20 11.14 -3.29
N VAL A 217 -0.12 10.97 -4.07
CA VAL A 217 0.56 12.09 -4.73
C VAL A 217 -0.38 12.80 -5.70
N GLU A 218 -1.12 12.05 -6.50
CA GLU A 218 -2.09 12.61 -7.45
C GLU A 218 -3.19 13.42 -6.74
N GLN A 219 -3.74 12.90 -5.65
CA GLN A 219 -4.76 13.60 -4.86
C GLN A 219 -4.22 14.93 -4.30
N GLU A 220 -3.01 14.93 -3.73
CA GLU A 220 -2.38 16.16 -3.22
C GLU A 220 -2.17 17.20 -4.34
N MET A 221 -1.84 16.76 -5.56
CA MET A 221 -1.69 17.64 -6.71
C MET A 221 -3.04 18.22 -7.17
N ILE A 222 -4.11 17.43 -7.12
CA ILE A 222 -5.47 17.89 -7.42
C ILE A 222 -5.92 18.92 -6.39
N ASP A 223 -5.69 18.65 -5.11
CA ASP A 223 -6.09 19.55 -4.01
C ASP A 223 -5.34 20.89 -4.11
N ALA A 224 -4.02 20.87 -4.32
CA ALA A 224 -3.23 22.08 -4.54
C ALA A 224 -3.71 22.90 -5.75
N LYS A 225 -4.13 22.24 -6.83
CA LYS A 225 -4.69 22.91 -8.00
C LYS A 225 -6.05 23.55 -7.70
N ASN A 226 -6.88 22.90 -6.89
CA ASN A 226 -8.18 23.43 -6.49
C ASN A 226 -8.03 24.64 -5.56
N ASP A 227 -7.05 24.63 -4.66
CA ASP A 227 -6.74 25.78 -3.81
C ASP A 227 -6.34 27.02 -4.63
N ILE A 228 -5.50 26.83 -5.64
CA ILE A 228 -5.12 27.90 -6.58
C ILE A 228 -6.36 28.44 -7.30
N LYS A 229 -7.28 27.58 -7.77
CA LYS A 229 -8.52 28.03 -8.42
C LYS A 229 -9.42 28.81 -7.48
N THR A 230 -9.55 28.37 -6.23
CA THR A 230 -10.36 29.06 -5.20
C THR A 230 -9.80 30.45 -4.94
N ILE A 231 -8.47 30.58 -4.79
CA ILE A 231 -7.80 31.86 -4.58
C ILE A 231 -7.88 32.74 -5.83
N ALA A 232 -7.67 32.18 -7.02
CA ALA A 232 -7.75 32.91 -8.28
C ALA A 232 -9.18 33.38 -8.61
N GLY A 233 -10.22 32.71 -8.07
CA GLY A 233 -11.61 33.12 -8.18
C GLY A 233 -11.99 34.29 -7.25
N LEU A 234 -11.15 34.64 -6.28
CA LEU A 234 -11.38 35.80 -5.41
C LEU A 234 -11.00 37.07 -6.14
N ILE A 235 -12.00 37.92 -6.41
CA ILE A 235 -11.79 39.25 -6.95
C ILE A 235 -11.58 40.23 -5.78
N PRO A 236 -10.37 40.76 -5.55
CA PRO A 236 -10.11 41.69 -4.45
C PRO A 236 -10.84 43.03 -4.69
N ILE A 237 -11.85 43.31 -3.86
CA ILE A 237 -12.63 44.54 -3.89
C ILE A 237 -12.22 45.45 -2.73
N CYS A 238 -11.99 46.73 -3.00
CA CYS A 238 -11.68 47.72 -1.96
C CYS A 238 -12.88 47.87 -1.02
N ALA A 239 -12.66 47.66 0.28
CA ALA A 239 -13.71 47.74 1.29
C ALA A 239 -14.44 49.10 1.30
N ASN A 240 -13.70 50.18 1.04
CA ASN A 240 -14.20 51.56 1.07
C ASN A 240 -14.88 51.99 -0.25
N CYS A 241 -14.18 51.91 -1.38
CA CYS A 241 -14.65 52.48 -2.65
C CYS A 241 -15.15 51.44 -3.68
N LYS A 242 -15.17 50.15 -3.31
CA LYS A 242 -15.65 49.02 -4.14
C LYS A 242 -14.96 48.82 -5.50
N LYS A 243 -13.83 49.47 -5.75
CA LYS A 243 -12.97 49.19 -6.91
C LYS A 243 -12.39 47.77 -6.84
N ILE A 244 -12.17 47.16 -7.99
CA ILE A 244 -11.52 45.85 -8.13
C ILE A 244 -10.02 46.07 -8.40
N ARG A 245 -9.15 45.35 -7.68
CA ARG A 245 -7.70 45.33 -7.96
C ARG A 245 -7.40 44.27 -9.02
N ASP A 246 -6.75 44.68 -10.11
CA ASP A 246 -6.32 43.75 -11.15
C ASP A 246 -5.00 43.04 -10.81
N GLY A 247 -4.60 42.07 -11.65
CA GLY A 247 -3.34 41.33 -11.49
C GLY A 247 -2.07 42.18 -11.63
N LYS A 248 -2.16 43.43 -12.11
CA LYS A 248 -1.04 44.39 -12.18
C LYS A 248 -0.99 45.32 -10.96
N GLY A 249 -1.96 45.22 -10.06
CA GLY A 249 -2.05 46.02 -8.85
C GLY A 249 -2.84 47.33 -8.99
N SER A 250 -3.42 47.60 -10.16
CA SER A 250 -4.22 48.80 -10.41
C SER A 250 -5.67 48.62 -9.97
N TRP A 251 -6.28 49.69 -9.46
CA TRP A 251 -7.68 49.69 -8.99
C TRP A 251 -8.62 50.23 -10.06
N ASN A 252 -9.49 49.36 -10.56
CA ASN A 252 -10.46 49.64 -11.63
C ASN A 252 -11.88 49.69 -11.07
N LYS A 253 -12.78 50.44 -11.73
CA LYS A 253 -14.22 50.34 -11.42
C LYS A 253 -14.73 48.95 -11.79
N LEU A 254 -15.80 48.52 -11.11
CA LEU A 254 -16.36 47.17 -11.25
C LEU A 254 -16.80 46.89 -12.70
N GLU A 255 -17.49 47.85 -13.31
CA GLU A 255 -18.00 47.76 -14.67
C GLU A 255 -16.84 47.64 -15.68
N THR A 256 -15.83 48.50 -15.55
CA THR A 256 -14.64 48.49 -16.41
C THR A 256 -13.87 47.17 -16.31
N TYR A 257 -13.76 46.62 -15.09
CA TYR A 257 -13.07 45.37 -14.88
C TYR A 257 -13.84 44.19 -15.50
N LEU A 258 -15.15 44.11 -15.27
CA LEU A 258 -15.99 43.01 -15.74
C LEU A 258 -16.19 43.03 -17.26
N SER A 259 -16.45 44.18 -17.88
CA SER A 259 -16.57 44.27 -19.35
C SER A 259 -15.26 43.98 -20.08
N LYS A 260 -14.11 44.12 -19.41
CA LYS A 260 -12.80 43.79 -20.00
C LYS A 260 -12.46 42.30 -19.88
N HIS A 261 -12.98 41.60 -18.89
CA HIS A 261 -12.64 40.19 -18.62
C HIS A 261 -13.76 39.21 -18.97
N ASN A 262 -14.97 39.70 -19.25
CA ASN A 262 -16.13 38.91 -19.65
C ASN A 262 -16.87 39.61 -20.78
N ASP A 263 -17.67 38.84 -21.53
CA ASP A 263 -18.51 39.35 -22.62
C ASP A 263 -19.83 39.90 -22.05
N ILE A 264 -19.76 41.01 -21.31
CA ILE A 264 -20.90 41.63 -20.61
C ILE A 264 -20.91 43.15 -20.86
N GLU A 265 -22.06 43.65 -21.29
CA GLU A 265 -22.36 45.08 -21.39
C GLU A 265 -23.27 45.54 -20.24
N PHE A 266 -23.03 46.74 -19.72
CA PHE A 266 -23.83 47.32 -18.63
C PHE A 266 -24.75 48.41 -19.15
N SER A 267 -26.05 48.30 -18.85
CA SER A 267 -27.01 49.40 -18.98
C SER A 267 -27.15 50.16 -17.65
N HIS A 268 -27.47 51.45 -17.72
CA HIS A 268 -27.66 52.27 -16.54
C HIS A 268 -29.15 52.38 -16.21
N GLY A 269 -29.51 52.07 -14.98
CA GLY A 269 -30.86 52.26 -14.43
C GLY A 269 -30.76 52.76 -12.99
N ILE A 270 -31.83 53.36 -12.48
CA ILE A 270 -31.92 53.82 -11.09
C ILE A 270 -32.99 53.01 -10.36
N CYS A 271 -32.64 52.39 -9.23
CA CYS A 271 -33.61 51.64 -8.44
C CYS A 271 -34.59 52.59 -7.71
N PRO A 272 -35.79 52.12 -7.31
CA PRO A 272 -36.77 52.95 -6.62
C PRO A 272 -36.22 53.63 -5.34
N GLU A 273 -35.38 52.93 -4.57
CA GLU A 273 -34.76 53.47 -3.35
C GLU A 273 -33.82 54.66 -3.64
N CYS A 274 -32.96 54.51 -4.65
CA CYS A 274 -32.04 55.58 -5.07
C CYS A 274 -32.79 56.75 -5.70
N MET A 275 -33.88 56.46 -6.43
CA MET A 275 -34.75 57.50 -6.99
C MET A 275 -35.38 58.33 -5.88
N GLN A 276 -35.91 57.70 -4.83
CA GLN A 276 -36.53 58.39 -3.70
C GLN A 276 -35.53 59.23 -2.88
N LYS A 277 -34.28 58.78 -2.76
CA LYS A 277 -33.21 59.56 -2.08
C LYS A 277 -32.69 60.74 -2.90
N SER A 278 -32.50 60.54 -4.21
CA SER A 278 -31.88 61.54 -5.09
C SER A 278 -32.89 62.56 -5.59
N TYR A 279 -34.17 62.16 -5.67
CA TYR A 279 -35.30 62.97 -6.09
C TYR A 279 -36.46 62.80 -5.10
N PRO A 280 -36.30 63.24 -3.84
CA PRO A 280 -37.38 63.21 -2.88
C PRO A 280 -38.51 64.11 -3.39
N VAL A 281 -39.69 63.52 -3.55
CA VAL A 281 -40.90 64.30 -3.85
C VAL A 281 -41.16 65.17 -2.63
N LYS A 282 -41.13 66.50 -2.83
CA LYS A 282 -41.48 67.47 -1.79
C LYS A 282 -42.93 67.31 -1.35
#